data_AF-A0A6H0FU30-F1
#
_entry.id   AF-A0A6H0FU30-F1
#
_cell.length_a   1.000
_cell.length_b   1.000
_cell.length_c   1.000
_cell.angle_alpha   90.00
_cell.angle_beta   90.00
_cell.angle_gamma   90.00
#
_symmetry.space_group_name_H-M   'P 1'
#
loop_
_entity.id
_entity.type
_entity.pdbx_description
1 polymer ?
#
loop_
_entity_poly.entity_id
_entity_poly.type
_entity_poly.pdbx_seq_one_letter_code
_entity_poly.pdbx_strand_id
1 'polypeptide(L)'
;MKFYKIFIFAYLSIIIVGCGSIPKDMHSLSTTLNNGIKTLNATLNDDSTTSTRHKTNNKSGMLTNSQCQNTKGKTKSQIEIMANEKLTDARAYSLNSFAVTYNFQISDRVSRYGVNRDSKAICSLTFDGIQPSSKVLSWSVIG
;
A
#
# COMPACT_ATOMS: atom_id res chain seq x y z
N MET A 1 -57.42 -46.23 -24.17
CA MET A 1 -56.14 -46.96 -24.04
C MET A 1 -55.15 -45.98 -23.43
N LYS A 2 -54.94 -46.02 -22.10
CA LYS A 2 -54.02 -46.84 -21.29
C LYS A 2 -52.94 -45.90 -20.72
N PHE A 3 -53.22 -45.43 -19.50
CA PHE A 3 -52.28 -44.81 -18.58
C PHE A 3 -51.22 -45.83 -18.16
N TYR A 4 -49.95 -45.40 -18.06
CA TYR A 4 -48.96 -46.10 -17.26
C TYR A 4 -48.31 -45.13 -16.28
N LYS A 5 -48.65 -45.35 -15.00
CA LYS A 5 -47.86 -44.99 -13.82
C LYS A 5 -46.67 -45.95 -13.73
N ILE A 6 -45.51 -45.49 -13.23
CA ILE A 6 -44.50 -46.20 -12.40
C ILE A 6 -43.40 -45.16 -12.12
N PHE A 7 -43.43 -44.52 -10.95
CA PHE A 7 -42.75 -44.86 -9.69
C PHE A 7 -41.25 -44.50 -9.65
N ILE A 8 -41.00 -43.53 -8.77
CA ILE A 8 -39.74 -42.94 -8.32
C ILE A 8 -38.86 -43.99 -7.64
N PHE A 9 -37.59 -44.05 -8.02
CA PHE A 9 -36.52 -44.48 -7.13
C PHE A 9 -35.45 -43.40 -7.08
N ALA A 10 -35.29 -42.84 -5.89
CA ALA A 10 -34.23 -41.91 -5.54
C ALA A 10 -32.88 -42.62 -5.59
N TYR A 11 -31.92 -42.04 -6.32
CA TYR A 11 -30.51 -42.26 -6.05
C TYR A 11 -29.83 -40.91 -5.88
N LEU A 12 -29.63 -40.58 -4.61
CA LEU A 12 -28.65 -39.60 -4.14
C LEU A 12 -27.28 -40.01 -4.69
N SER A 13 -26.64 -39.14 -5.47
CA SER A 13 -25.19 -39.13 -5.63
C SER A 13 -24.77 -37.70 -5.92
N ILE A 14 -24.47 -37.02 -4.82
CA ILE A 14 -23.82 -35.72 -4.76
C ILE A 14 -22.46 -35.86 -5.46
N ILE A 15 -22.28 -35.24 -6.62
CA ILE A 15 -20.96 -35.11 -7.25
C ILE A 15 -20.22 -33.98 -6.52
N ILE A 16 -19.49 -34.34 -5.46
CA ILE A 16 -18.36 -33.56 -4.97
C ILE A 16 -17.13 -34.06 -5.72
N VAL A 17 -16.72 -33.33 -6.77
CA VAL A 17 -15.42 -33.48 -7.44
C VAL A 17 -14.98 -32.08 -7.85
N GLY A 18 -13.88 -31.50 -7.42
CA GLY A 18 -12.97 -31.78 -6.33
C GLY A 18 -12.32 -30.45 -5.99
N CYS A 19 -12.23 -30.13 -4.71
CA CYS A 19 -11.39 -29.04 -4.23
C CYS A 19 -9.96 -29.31 -4.73
N GLY A 20 -9.37 -28.36 -5.44
CA GLY A 20 -7.99 -28.44 -5.90
C GLY A 20 -7.11 -28.91 -4.76
N SER A 21 -6.42 -30.03 -4.99
CA SER A 21 -5.52 -30.65 -4.04
C SER A 21 -4.64 -29.60 -3.37
N ILE A 22 -4.75 -29.50 -2.04
CA ILE A 22 -3.68 -28.89 -1.23
C ILE A 22 -2.40 -29.62 -1.64
N PRO A 23 -1.33 -28.89 -2.05
CA PRO A 23 -0.12 -29.52 -2.54
C PRO A 23 0.42 -30.48 -1.47
N LYS A 24 0.61 -31.74 -1.87
CA LYS A 24 1.08 -32.83 -1.00
C LYS A 24 2.49 -32.60 -0.45
N ASP A 25 3.21 -31.61 -0.96
CA ASP A 25 4.53 -31.25 -0.50
C ASP A 25 4.50 -29.94 0.29
N MET A 26 4.05 -30.02 1.54
CA MET A 26 4.35 -29.03 2.58
C MET A 26 5.86 -28.75 2.64
N HIS A 27 6.68 -29.75 2.32
CA HIS A 27 8.12 -29.61 2.16
C HIS A 27 8.50 -28.70 0.98
N SER A 28 7.86 -28.84 -0.18
CA SER A 28 8.06 -27.95 -1.35
C SER A 28 7.61 -26.53 -1.06
N LEU A 29 6.48 -26.35 -0.36
CA LEU A 29 6.03 -25.03 0.08
C LEU A 29 7.01 -24.39 1.07
N SER A 30 7.45 -25.16 2.07
CA SER A 30 8.46 -24.71 3.05
C SER A 30 9.79 -24.37 2.38
N THR A 31 10.26 -25.21 1.46
CA THR A 31 11.48 -24.96 0.68
C THR A 31 11.33 -23.73 -0.22
N THR A 32 10.18 -23.55 -0.87
CA THR A 32 9.89 -22.39 -1.71
C THR A 32 9.82 -21.12 -0.87
N LEU A 33 9.18 -21.16 0.30
CA LEU A 33 9.09 -20.04 1.23
C LEU A 33 10.47 -19.69 1.80
N ASN A 34 11.24 -20.69 2.21
CA ASN A 34 12.57 -20.51 2.78
C ASN A 34 13.57 -20.01 1.72
N ASN A 35 13.44 -20.47 0.48
CA ASN A 35 14.20 -19.94 -0.65
C ASN A 35 13.76 -18.51 -0.98
N GLY A 36 12.46 -18.21 -0.97
CA GLY A 36 11.94 -16.85 -1.14
C GLY A 36 12.45 -15.88 -0.06
N ILE A 37 12.51 -16.31 1.20
CA ILE A 37 13.07 -15.53 2.31
C ILE A 37 14.58 -15.37 2.15
N LYS A 38 15.31 -16.41 1.74
CA LYS A 38 16.76 -16.32 1.45
C LYS A 38 17.05 -15.37 0.30
N THR A 39 16.26 -15.42 -0.77
CA THR A 39 16.35 -14.49 -1.90
C THR A 39 16.02 -13.08 -1.44
N LEU A 40 14.98 -12.88 -0.64
CA LEU A 40 14.65 -11.57 -0.08
C LEU A 40 15.78 -11.03 0.81
N ASN A 41 16.38 -11.87 1.67
CA ASN A 41 17.53 -11.50 2.49
C ASN A 41 18.78 -11.22 1.65
N ALA A 42 19.02 -11.95 0.56
CA ALA A 42 20.12 -11.70 -0.36
C ALA A 42 19.91 -10.36 -1.10
N THR A 43 18.72 -10.10 -1.62
CA THR A 43 18.37 -8.83 -2.27
C THR A 43 18.41 -7.65 -1.29
N LEU A 44 18.00 -7.84 -0.03
CA LEU A 44 18.10 -6.82 1.02
C LEU A 44 19.54 -6.57 1.49
N ASN A 45 20.43 -7.57 1.37
CA ASN A 45 21.84 -7.43 1.74
C ASN A 45 22.72 -6.90 0.60
N ASP A 46 22.37 -7.16 -0.67
CA ASP A 46 23.10 -6.63 -1.83
C ASP A 46 22.76 -5.15 -2.11
N ASP A 47 21.67 -4.62 -1.57
CA ASP A 47 21.37 -3.18 -1.51
C ASP A 47 22.08 -2.48 -0.32
N SER A 48 23.34 -2.83 -0.05
CA SER A 48 24.18 -2.11 0.93
C SER A 48 24.65 -0.73 0.46
N THR A 49 23.78 0.03 -0.22
CA THR A 49 23.81 1.47 0.01
C THR A 49 23.34 1.69 1.43
N THR A 50 24.26 2.13 2.29
CA THR A 50 24.06 2.53 3.69
C THR A 50 22.90 3.52 3.82
N SER A 51 21.67 3.01 3.80
CA SER A 51 20.49 3.76 4.20
C SER A 51 20.49 3.69 5.70
N THR A 52 21.19 4.65 6.32
CA THR A 52 21.02 4.99 7.72
C THR A 52 19.52 5.09 7.93
N ARG A 53 18.94 4.06 8.56
CA ARG A 53 17.53 4.06 8.95
C ARG A 53 17.45 5.07 10.09
N HIS A 54 17.46 6.36 9.74
CA HIS A 54 17.13 7.42 10.65
C HIS A 54 15.73 7.08 11.11
N LYS A 55 15.65 6.61 12.36
CA LYS A 55 14.41 6.59 13.12
C LYS A 55 14.10 8.06 13.40
N THR A 56 13.76 8.81 12.36
CA THR A 56 13.10 10.09 12.52
C THR A 56 11.83 9.76 13.26
N ASN A 57 11.74 10.23 14.50
CA ASN A 57 10.46 10.48 15.17
C ASN A 57 9.70 11.51 14.31
N ASN A 58 9.34 11.15 13.07
CA ASN A 58 8.49 11.96 12.25
C ASN A 58 7.17 11.97 13.00
N LYS A 59 6.87 13.14 13.57
CA LYS A 59 5.54 13.43 14.07
C LYS A 59 4.55 13.04 12.96
N SER A 60 3.44 12.44 13.35
CA SER A 60 2.40 12.01 12.40
C SER A 60 2.07 13.16 11.44
N GLY A 61 1.99 12.85 10.15
CA GLY A 61 1.66 13.83 9.11
C GLY A 61 2.82 14.70 8.62
N MET A 62 4.06 14.29 8.90
CA MET A 62 5.26 14.95 8.37
C MET A 62 6.07 14.03 7.45
N LEU A 63 6.66 14.64 6.43
CA LEU A 63 7.64 14.02 5.53
C LEU A 63 8.95 14.81 5.60
N THR A 64 10.10 14.19 5.32
CA THR A 64 11.31 14.95 5.01
C THR A 64 11.26 15.51 3.59
N ASN A 65 12.11 16.49 3.27
CA ASN A 65 12.19 17.05 1.92
C ASN A 65 12.55 15.97 0.90
N SER A 66 13.49 15.07 1.25
CA SER A 66 13.84 13.92 0.42
C SER A 66 12.67 12.95 0.23
N GLN A 67 11.93 12.64 1.29
CA GLN A 67 10.74 11.79 1.20
C GLN A 67 9.70 12.41 0.26
N CYS A 68 9.44 13.71 0.36
CA CYS A 68 8.51 14.45 -0.51
C CYS A 68 8.89 14.33 -2.00
N GLN A 69 10.16 14.58 -2.32
CA GLN A 69 10.66 14.59 -3.71
C GLN A 69 10.64 13.19 -4.36
N ASN A 70 10.69 12.15 -3.54
CA ASN A 70 10.72 10.76 -3.98
C ASN A 70 9.36 10.04 -3.85
N THR A 71 8.24 10.77 -3.87
CA THR A 71 6.90 10.18 -3.70
C THR A 71 6.24 9.70 -4.99
N LYS A 72 6.63 10.21 -6.16
CA LYS A 72 5.97 9.89 -7.44
C LYS A 72 5.90 8.38 -7.67
N GLY A 73 4.71 7.88 -8.00
CA GLY A 73 4.45 6.46 -8.23
C GLY A 73 4.28 5.59 -6.98
N LYS A 74 4.55 6.11 -5.77
CA LYS A 74 4.27 5.39 -4.52
C LYS A 74 2.77 5.31 -4.28
N THR A 75 2.32 4.22 -3.68
CA THR A 75 0.90 4.02 -3.35
C THR A 75 0.50 4.84 -2.12
N LYS A 76 -0.80 5.10 -1.97
CA LYS A 76 -1.39 5.71 -0.77
C LYS A 76 -0.95 4.98 0.49
N SER A 77 -1.00 3.65 0.51
CA SER A 77 -0.54 2.84 1.65
C SER A 77 0.94 3.03 1.99
N GLN A 78 1.81 3.18 1.00
CA GLN A 78 3.22 3.47 1.22
C GLN A 78 3.43 4.87 1.82
N ILE A 79 2.67 5.87 1.34
CA ILE A 79 2.72 7.22 1.89
C ILE A 79 2.20 7.26 3.34
N GLU A 80 1.11 6.54 3.65
CA GLU A 80 0.60 6.42 5.02
C GLU A 80 1.65 5.87 6.00
N ILE A 81 2.40 4.85 5.57
CA ILE A 81 3.50 4.28 6.36
C ILE A 81 4.64 5.29 6.51
N MET A 82 5.02 5.99 5.43
CA MET A 82 6.09 6.99 5.46
C MET A 82 5.76 8.20 6.35
N ALA A 83 4.52 8.69 6.30
CA ALA A 83 4.04 9.83 7.07
C ALA A 83 3.57 9.46 8.48
N ASN A 84 3.48 8.16 8.79
CA ASN A 84 2.90 7.64 10.04
C ASN A 84 1.51 8.25 10.33
N GLU A 85 0.65 8.33 9.30
CA GLU A 85 -0.69 8.93 9.35
C GLU A 85 -1.62 8.18 8.38
N LYS A 86 -2.93 8.14 8.70
CA LYS A 86 -3.95 7.61 7.78
C LYS A 86 -4.52 8.72 6.90
N LEU A 87 -4.58 8.47 5.60
CA LEU A 87 -5.06 9.43 4.60
C LEU A 87 -6.55 9.20 4.34
N THR A 88 -7.40 9.74 5.20
CA THR A 88 -8.87 9.67 5.06
C THR A 88 -9.38 10.76 4.12
N ASP A 89 -10.62 10.65 3.67
CA ASP A 89 -11.24 11.70 2.83
C ASP A 89 -11.36 13.03 3.58
N ALA A 90 -11.61 12.99 4.89
CA ALA A 90 -11.62 14.17 5.75
C ALA A 90 -10.25 14.87 5.89
N ARG A 91 -9.15 14.13 5.67
CA ARG A 91 -7.79 14.67 5.70
C ARG A 91 -7.36 15.31 4.38
N ALA A 92 -8.12 15.07 3.31
CA ALA A 92 -7.84 15.59 1.99
C ALA A 92 -7.92 17.11 1.98
N TYR A 93 -6.90 17.74 1.42
CA TYR A 93 -6.94 19.17 1.13
C TYR A 93 -7.89 19.47 -0.04
N SER A 94 -7.93 18.56 -1.02
CA SER A 94 -8.85 18.59 -2.14
C SER A 94 -9.19 17.16 -2.54
N LEU A 95 -10.45 16.91 -2.88
CA LEU A 95 -10.96 15.60 -3.27
C LEU A 95 -12.01 15.77 -4.38
N ASN A 96 -11.86 15.00 -5.46
CA ASN A 96 -12.85 14.86 -6.51
C ASN A 96 -12.87 13.41 -7.03
N SER A 97 -13.69 13.14 -8.06
CA SER A 97 -13.87 11.79 -8.61
C SER A 97 -12.64 11.17 -9.26
N PHE A 98 -11.61 11.96 -9.58
CA PHE A 98 -10.42 11.51 -10.32
C PHE A 98 -9.13 11.60 -9.49
N ALA A 99 -9.08 12.52 -8.53
CA ALA A 99 -7.87 12.80 -7.80
C ALA A 99 -8.15 13.28 -6.37
N VAL A 100 -7.17 13.03 -5.50
CA VAL A 100 -7.15 13.51 -4.13
C VAL A 100 -5.79 14.11 -3.83
N THR A 101 -5.77 15.24 -3.14
CA THR A 101 -4.55 15.95 -2.75
C THR A 101 -4.44 16.00 -1.24
N TYR A 102 -3.26 15.65 -0.72
CA TYR A 102 -2.92 15.71 0.70
C TYR A 102 -1.71 16.62 0.92
N ASN A 103 -1.77 17.45 1.96
CA ASN A 103 -0.69 18.34 2.37
C ASN A 103 -0.03 17.83 3.65
N PHE A 104 1.29 17.67 3.61
CA PHE A 104 2.14 17.26 4.73
C PHE A 104 3.10 18.39 5.06
N GLN A 105 3.48 18.54 6.33
CA GLN A 105 4.58 19.43 6.67
C GLN A 105 5.92 18.77 6.34
N ILE A 106 6.90 19.59 5.96
CA ILE A 106 8.27 19.13 5.72
C ILE A 106 9.09 19.32 7.00
N SER A 107 9.53 18.23 7.63
CA SER A 107 10.15 18.26 8.96
C SER A 107 11.49 19.02 9.00
N ASP A 108 12.28 18.86 7.95
CA ASP A 108 13.64 19.37 7.77
C ASP A 108 13.72 20.63 6.90
N ARG A 109 12.58 21.27 6.56
CA ARG A 109 12.54 22.48 5.72
C ARG A 109 11.63 23.57 6.30
N VAL A 110 12.20 24.77 6.44
CA VAL A 110 11.46 25.99 6.78
C VAL A 110 10.90 26.60 5.49
N SER A 111 9.68 27.12 5.55
CA SER A 111 9.02 27.86 4.47
C SER A 111 9.73 29.19 4.24
N ARG A 112 9.94 29.57 2.98
CA ARG A 112 10.44 30.89 2.55
C ARG A 112 9.51 32.04 2.95
N TYR A 113 8.26 31.73 3.23
CA TYR A 113 7.24 32.67 3.69
C TYR A 113 7.14 32.73 5.22
N GLY A 114 7.91 31.89 5.91
CA GLY A 114 7.90 31.75 7.35
C GLY A 114 8.75 32.81 8.06
N VAL A 115 8.27 33.27 9.21
CA VAL A 115 9.02 34.22 10.07
C VAL A 115 9.92 33.51 11.11
N ASN A 116 9.75 32.19 11.29
CA ASN A 116 10.51 31.41 12.26
C ASN A 116 10.60 29.92 11.87
N ARG A 117 11.33 29.13 12.68
CA ARG A 117 11.59 27.70 12.44
C ARG A 117 10.36 26.79 12.51
N ASP A 118 9.25 27.29 13.06
CA ASP A 118 7.98 26.58 13.15
C ASP A 118 7.14 26.72 11.88
N SER A 119 7.48 27.71 11.04
CA SER A 119 6.86 27.91 9.74
C SER A 119 7.41 26.88 8.74
N LYS A 120 6.96 25.63 8.82
CA LYS A 120 7.43 24.55 7.95
C LYS A 120 6.92 24.69 6.51
N ALA A 121 7.75 24.31 5.54
CA ALA A 121 7.30 24.16 4.17
C ALA A 121 6.29 22.99 4.06
N ILE A 122 5.48 22.98 3.00
CA ILE A 122 4.44 22.00 2.75
C ILE A 122 4.84 21.11 1.57
N CYS A 123 4.70 19.81 1.74
CA CYS A 123 4.70 18.84 0.67
C CYS A 123 3.27 18.55 0.25
N SER A 124 2.88 18.92 -0.96
CA SER A 124 1.57 18.62 -1.52
C SER A 124 1.67 17.42 -2.46
N LEU A 125 0.89 16.37 -2.20
CA LEU A 125 0.88 15.12 -2.97
C LEU A 125 -0.49 14.92 -3.59
N THR A 126 -0.54 14.68 -4.90
CA THR A 126 -1.79 14.35 -5.62
C THR A 126 -1.78 12.90 -6.07
N PHE A 127 -2.84 12.16 -5.78
CA PHE A 127 -3.03 10.76 -6.11
C PHE A 127 -4.07 10.58 -7.22
N ASP A 128 -3.98 9.48 -7.97
CA ASP A 128 -4.94 9.04 -9.01
C ASP A 128 -6.25 8.42 -8.46
N GLY A 129 -6.57 8.69 -7.19
CA GLY A 129 -7.75 8.19 -6.52
C GLY A 129 -7.53 8.02 -5.01
N ILE A 130 -8.56 7.50 -4.33
CA ILE A 130 -8.58 7.36 -2.87
C ILE A 130 -8.28 5.95 -2.37
N GLN A 131 -8.13 4.98 -3.28
CA GLN A 131 -7.92 3.58 -2.91
C GLN A 131 -6.53 3.40 -2.30
N PRO A 132 -6.32 2.39 -1.43
CA PRO A 132 -5.00 2.10 -0.85
C PRO A 132 -3.89 1.88 -1.90
N SER A 133 -4.25 1.37 -3.08
CA SER A 133 -3.38 1.12 -4.23
C SER A 133 -3.18 2.33 -5.15
N SER A 134 -3.96 3.41 -4.99
CA SER A 134 -3.83 4.64 -5.76
C SER A 134 -2.43 5.23 -5.60
N LYS A 135 -1.86 5.73 -6.69
CA LYS A 135 -0.48 6.19 -6.76
C LYS A 135 -0.38 7.70 -6.80
N VAL A 136 0.71 8.23 -6.26
CA VAL A 136 1.08 9.65 -6.40
C VAL A 136 1.37 9.95 -7.87
N LEU A 137 0.54 10.82 -8.47
CA LEU A 137 0.71 11.33 -9.83
C LEU A 137 1.73 12.47 -9.87
N SER A 138 1.63 13.38 -8.90
CA SER A 138 2.47 14.57 -8.82
C SER A 138 2.71 14.98 -7.37
N TRP A 139 3.82 15.69 -7.17
CA TRP A 139 4.18 16.30 -5.89
C TRP A 139 4.69 17.71 -6.12
N SER A 140 4.57 18.56 -5.10
CA SER A 140 5.16 19.89 -5.10
C SER A 140 5.58 20.29 -3.69
N VAL A 141 6.59 21.15 -3.59
CA VAL A 141 6.97 21.81 -2.34
C VAL A 141 6.50 23.26 -2.39
N ILE A 142 5.71 23.65 -1.39
CA ILE A 142 5.15 24.99 -1.23
C ILE A 142 5.74 25.59 0.03
N GLY A 143 6.38 26.76 -0.12
CA GLY A 143 7.19 27.34 0.95
C GLY A 143 8.67 27.17 0.68
#